data_AF-A0A4Y2IWI9-F1
#
_entry.id   AF-A0A4Y2IWI9-F1
#
_cell.length_a   1.000
_cell.length_b   1.000
_cell.length_c   1.000
_cell.angle_alpha   90.00
_cell.angle_beta   90.00
_cell.angle_gamma   90.00
#
_symmetry.space_group_name_H-M   'P 1'
#
loop_
_entity.id
_entity.type
_entity.pdbx_description
1 polymer ?
#
loop_
_entity_poly.entity_id
_entity_poly.type
_entity_poly.pdbx_seq_one_letter_code
_entity_poly.pdbx_strand_id
1 'polypeptide(L)'
;MGAQIKPPRGTGPYCYRLHGQVYHRVSPLYASDQHKESYGQLSIFDSSEATEKRLSNNQNCMQHVFEKLEFMLREINPFAQSDLQMYRLVQEHPTTSVKMVFLEDKNLDMRRYNAPTLCTEVAAIFVGDNGEPPANRDICVYPVGNTCQSISPLNQCCDPMTYPLLFPRGECSWNTGMEHVEERRTAKLTRVTQLQYYAYRLSQRNGFSILHNSGKLFQQYIVNSYVKTEGSRLNFLRQNQEDLRIELYRGLLDALECRAHNENIRTGKLIILPSSFQGSPRHMQQNYQDAMAMVRKFGKPDLFLTFTCNPSWSEILNSMEGEQHPEDRPDIIVRVFNMKLKELLEDICKHGIFGTVLAYIYVIEF
;
A
#
# COMPACT_ATOMS: atom_id res chain seq x y z
N MET A 1 0.04 -8.27 7.14
CA MET A 1 -0.93 -7.84 6.10
C MET A 1 -1.78 -9.04 5.70
N GLY A 2 -3.11 -8.89 5.65
CA GLY A 2 -4.01 -9.92 5.15
C GLY A 2 -4.63 -9.53 3.82
N ALA A 3 -4.58 -10.43 2.83
CA ALA A 3 -5.31 -10.33 1.57
C ALA A 3 -5.44 -11.72 0.93
N GLN A 4 -6.47 -11.93 0.09
CA GLN A 4 -6.54 -13.14 -0.74
C GLN A 4 -5.58 -12.99 -1.92
N ILE A 5 -4.40 -13.59 -1.80
CA ILE A 5 -3.42 -13.69 -2.88
C ILE A 5 -3.88 -14.81 -3.81
N LYS A 6 -4.21 -14.47 -5.06
CA LYS A 6 -4.55 -15.46 -6.10
C LYS A 6 -3.42 -15.49 -7.13
N PRO A 7 -2.75 -16.63 -7.35
CA PRO A 7 -1.80 -16.73 -8.44
C PRO A 7 -2.52 -16.54 -9.79
N PRO A 8 -1.86 -15.93 -10.79
CA PRO A 8 -2.39 -15.87 -12.15
C PRO A 8 -2.73 -17.27 -12.66
N ARG A 9 -3.87 -17.41 -13.35
CA ARG A 9 -4.19 -18.65 -14.09
C ARG A 9 -3.40 -18.62 -15.42
N GLY A 10 -2.56 -19.61 -15.68
CA GLY A 10 -1.84 -19.79 -16.96
C GLY A 10 -0.32 -19.95 -16.82
N THR A 11 0.38 -19.97 -17.95
CA THR A 11 1.85 -20.11 -18.08
C THR A 11 2.58 -18.76 -18.23
N GLY A 12 1.89 -17.65 -17.95
CA GLY A 12 2.47 -16.31 -18.03
C GLY A 12 3.47 -16.02 -16.90
N PRO A 13 4.28 -14.95 -17.03
CA PRO A 13 5.23 -14.52 -16.00
C PRO A 13 4.52 -14.23 -14.66
N TYR A 14 5.26 -14.29 -13.57
CA TYR A 14 4.70 -14.06 -12.24
C TYR A 14 4.17 -12.62 -12.13
N CYS A 15 2.95 -12.47 -11.61
CA CYS A 15 2.41 -11.18 -11.22
C CYS A 15 1.73 -11.26 -9.85
N TYR A 16 2.01 -10.27 -9.00
CA TYR A 16 1.34 -10.13 -7.73
C TYR A 16 -0.08 -9.57 -7.92
N ARG A 17 -1.11 -10.32 -7.47
CA ARG A 17 -2.51 -9.93 -7.56
C ARG A 17 -3.17 -9.90 -6.18
N LEU A 18 -3.82 -8.78 -5.88
CA LEU A 18 -4.66 -8.63 -4.70
C LEU A 18 -6.13 -8.73 -5.09
N HIS A 19 -6.90 -9.48 -4.32
CA HIS A 19 -8.34 -9.54 -4.43
C HIS A 19 -9.01 -9.25 -3.08
N GLY A 20 -10.05 -8.43 -3.11
CA GLY A 20 -10.81 -8.04 -1.92
C GLY A 20 -10.17 -6.89 -1.13
N GLN A 21 -10.55 -6.78 0.14
CA GLN A 21 -10.08 -5.71 1.01
C GLN A 21 -8.74 -6.08 1.66
N VAL A 22 -7.77 -5.16 1.56
CA VAL A 22 -6.49 -5.27 2.27
C VAL A 22 -6.64 -4.68 3.66
N TYR A 23 -6.10 -5.37 4.66
CA TYR A 23 -6.01 -4.85 6.02
C TYR A 23 -4.66 -5.18 6.65
N HIS A 24 -4.23 -4.29 7.54
CA HIS A 24 -3.00 -4.40 8.30
C HIS A 24 -3.38 -4.63 9.76
N ARG A 25 -2.80 -5.66 10.37
CA ARG A 25 -3.12 -6.04 11.74
C ARG A 25 -1.84 -6.32 12.50
N VAL A 26 -1.86 -5.98 13.79
CA VAL A 26 -0.83 -6.34 14.76
C VAL A 26 -1.44 -7.30 15.76
N SER A 27 -0.75 -8.41 15.99
CA SER A 27 -1.13 -9.41 16.98
C SER A 27 -0.68 -8.99 18.37
N PRO A 28 -1.30 -9.53 19.43
CA PRO A 28 -0.73 -9.52 20.77
C PRO A 28 0.68 -10.14 20.79
N LEU A 29 1.45 -9.84 21.84
CA LEU A 29 2.84 -10.31 21.98
C LEU A 29 2.93 -11.83 22.00
N TYR A 30 2.02 -12.48 22.74
CA TYR A 30 1.87 -13.94 22.76
C TYR A 30 0.73 -14.39 21.85
N ALA A 31 0.91 -15.52 21.18
CA ALA A 31 -0.18 -16.15 20.45
C ALA A 31 -1.21 -16.76 21.41
N SER A 32 -2.47 -16.75 21.00
CA SER A 32 -3.52 -17.53 21.67
C SER A 32 -3.45 -18.99 21.21
N ASP A 33 -3.92 -19.93 22.04
CA ASP A 33 -3.88 -21.39 21.77
C ASP A 33 -4.50 -21.82 20.42
N GLN A 34 -5.27 -20.95 19.77
CA GLN A 34 -5.92 -21.19 18.48
C GLN A 34 -5.09 -20.76 17.26
N HIS A 35 -3.96 -20.07 17.45
CA HIS A 35 -3.16 -19.51 16.36
C HIS A 35 -1.67 -19.80 16.55
N LYS A 36 -1.00 -20.28 15.48
CA LYS A 36 0.46 -20.45 15.46
C LYS A 36 1.14 -19.07 15.52
N GLU A 37 2.26 -18.98 16.24
CA GLU A 37 3.01 -17.74 16.39
C GLU A 37 3.51 -17.24 15.03
N SER A 38 3.44 -15.93 14.81
CA SER A 38 3.80 -15.34 13.53
C SER A 38 4.47 -13.97 13.65
N TYR A 39 5.48 -13.78 12.81
CA TYR A 39 6.20 -12.52 12.53
C TYR A 39 6.66 -11.73 13.76
N GLY A 40 6.03 -10.62 14.13
CA GLY A 40 6.49 -9.76 15.25
C GLY A 40 6.65 -10.53 16.56
N GLN A 41 5.81 -11.56 16.77
CA GLN A 41 5.93 -12.47 17.92
C GLN A 41 7.22 -13.29 17.89
N LEU A 42 7.84 -13.50 16.73
CA LEU A 42 9.09 -14.24 16.61
C LEU A 42 10.28 -13.49 17.23
N SER A 43 10.17 -12.17 17.40
CA SER A 43 11.21 -11.35 18.01
C SER A 43 11.41 -11.63 19.50
N ILE A 44 10.46 -12.28 20.18
CA ILE A 44 10.53 -12.60 21.61
C ILE A 44 11.29 -13.89 21.92
N PHE A 45 11.38 -14.81 20.96
CA PHE A 45 12.07 -16.09 21.15
C PHE A 45 13.58 -15.88 21.13
N ASP A 46 14.35 -16.91 21.50
CA ASP A 46 15.79 -16.90 21.25
C ASP A 46 16.08 -16.95 19.75
N SER A 47 17.21 -16.37 19.32
CA SER A 47 17.57 -16.23 17.90
C SER A 47 17.49 -17.56 17.12
N SER A 48 17.95 -18.65 17.74
CA SER A 48 17.90 -20.00 17.15
C SER A 48 16.48 -20.50 16.97
N GLU A 49 15.62 -20.38 17.98
CA GLU A 49 14.21 -20.81 17.92
C GLU A 49 13.41 -19.94 16.94
N ALA A 50 13.63 -18.62 16.93
CA ALA A 50 13.01 -17.72 15.99
C ALA A 50 13.40 -18.06 14.54
N THR A 51 14.65 -18.49 14.31
CA THR A 51 15.13 -18.93 13.00
C THR A 51 14.51 -20.26 12.59
N GLU A 52 14.42 -21.23 13.49
CA GLU A 52 13.77 -22.52 13.25
C GLU A 52 12.29 -22.35 12.89
N LYS A 53 11.55 -21.51 13.63
CA LYS A 53 10.16 -21.19 13.33
C LYS A 53 10.01 -20.55 11.95
N ARG A 54 10.91 -19.63 11.55
CA ARG A 54 10.92 -19.04 10.20
C ARG A 54 11.20 -20.06 9.11
N LEU A 55 12.17 -20.96 9.31
CA LEU A 55 12.48 -22.04 8.37
C LEU A 55 11.32 -23.01 8.20
N SER A 56 10.62 -23.36 9.30
CA SER A 56 9.43 -24.21 9.24
C SER A 56 8.34 -23.65 8.33
N ASN A 57 8.23 -22.33 8.25
CA ASN A 57 7.28 -21.61 7.40
C ASN A 57 7.84 -21.33 5.99
N ASN A 58 9.14 -21.50 5.75
CA ASN A 58 9.84 -21.13 4.51
C ASN A 58 10.86 -22.20 4.10
N GLN A 59 10.37 -23.38 3.71
CA GLN A 59 11.19 -24.59 3.50
C GLN A 59 12.27 -24.47 2.40
N ASN A 60 12.11 -23.53 1.46
CA ASN A 60 13.06 -23.33 0.34
C ASN A 60 14.14 -22.29 0.63
N CYS A 61 14.19 -21.73 1.85
CA CYS A 61 15.10 -20.67 2.21
C CYS A 61 16.35 -21.21 2.94
N MET A 62 17.48 -20.52 2.78
CA MET A 62 18.74 -20.89 3.40
C MET A 62 18.79 -20.45 4.87
N GLN A 63 19.08 -21.38 5.79
CA GLN A 63 19.19 -21.12 7.22
C GLN A 63 20.14 -19.97 7.56
N HIS A 64 21.37 -20.00 7.03
CA HIS A 64 22.38 -18.98 7.33
C HIS A 64 21.95 -17.54 6.93
N VAL A 65 21.02 -17.40 5.97
CA VAL A 65 20.45 -16.10 5.59
C VAL A 65 19.48 -15.62 6.65
N PHE A 66 18.61 -16.50 7.16
CA PHE A 66 17.72 -16.15 8.26
C PHE A 66 18.48 -15.79 9.53
N GLU A 67 19.55 -16.51 9.87
CA GLU A 67 20.40 -16.20 11.03
C GLU A 67 20.99 -14.78 10.93
N LYS A 68 21.53 -14.42 9.75
CA LYS A 68 22.06 -13.08 9.50
C LYS A 68 20.99 -12.00 9.56
N LEU A 69 19.83 -12.24 8.95
CA LEU A 69 18.71 -11.29 8.95
C LEU A 69 18.13 -11.11 10.35
N GLU A 70 18.02 -12.18 11.12
CA GLU A 70 17.52 -12.15 12.49
C GLU A 70 18.46 -11.38 13.41
N PHE A 71 19.76 -11.66 13.33
CA PHE A 71 20.77 -10.92 14.08
C PHE A 71 20.70 -9.43 13.76
N MET A 72 20.69 -9.08 12.47
CA MET A 72 20.60 -7.70 12.01
C MET A 72 19.32 -7.02 12.49
N LEU A 73 18.15 -7.64 12.30
CA LEU A 73 16.88 -7.04 12.70
C LEU A 73 16.79 -6.84 14.22
N ARG A 74 17.29 -7.76 15.05
CA ARG A 74 17.35 -7.55 16.51
C ARG A 74 18.24 -6.37 16.90
N GLU A 75 19.34 -6.18 16.18
CA GLU A 75 20.30 -5.12 16.46
C GLU A 75 19.81 -3.74 16.02
N ILE A 76 19.12 -3.63 14.87
CA ILE A 76 18.83 -2.31 14.28
C ILE A 76 17.35 -2.00 14.10
N ASN A 77 16.44 -2.97 14.24
CA ASN A 77 15.02 -2.74 14.04
C ASN A 77 14.33 -2.30 15.35
N PRO A 78 13.81 -1.07 15.43
CA PRO A 78 13.23 -0.56 16.66
C PRO A 78 11.94 -1.28 17.06
N PHE A 79 11.18 -1.84 16.11
CA PHE A 79 9.97 -2.61 16.41
C PHE A 79 10.34 -3.94 17.09
N ALA A 80 11.34 -4.66 16.54
CA ALA A 80 11.83 -5.90 17.14
C ALA A 80 12.43 -5.67 18.54
N GLN A 81 13.15 -4.56 18.73
CA GLN A 81 13.68 -4.19 20.04
C GLN A 81 12.58 -3.85 21.05
N SER A 82 11.51 -3.18 20.59
CA SER A 82 10.35 -2.84 21.44
C SER A 82 9.58 -4.07 21.88
N ASP A 83 9.37 -5.04 20.97
CA ASP A 83 8.76 -6.34 21.29
C ASP A 83 9.60 -7.10 22.34
N LEU A 84 10.93 -7.11 22.19
CA LEU A 84 11.84 -7.75 23.14
C LEU A 84 11.84 -7.05 24.52
N GLN A 85 11.79 -5.72 24.54
CA GLN A 85 11.71 -4.95 25.78
C GLN A 85 10.39 -5.21 26.51
N MET A 86 9.28 -5.25 25.76
CA MET A 86 7.97 -5.58 26.32
C MET A 86 7.96 -6.99 26.92
N TYR A 87 8.55 -7.96 26.22
CA TYR A 87 8.69 -9.33 26.71
C TYR A 87 9.45 -9.39 28.04
N ARG A 88 10.61 -8.71 28.15
CA ARG A 88 11.42 -8.67 29.39
C ARG A 88 10.64 -8.09 30.56
N LEU A 89 9.92 -6.98 30.34
CA LEU A 89 9.12 -6.34 31.40
C LEU A 89 7.97 -7.23 31.88
N VAL A 90 7.35 -8.00 30.97
CA VAL A 90 6.31 -8.98 31.36
C VAL A 90 6.90 -10.11 32.21
N GLN A 91 8.12 -10.56 31.92
CA GLN A 91 8.80 -11.58 32.71
C GLN A 91 9.24 -11.05 34.09
N GLU A 92 9.74 -9.82 34.17
CA GLU A 92 10.15 -9.17 35.42
C GLU A 92 8.96 -8.79 36.31
N HIS A 93 7.79 -8.50 35.71
CA HIS A 93 6.58 -8.08 36.40
C HIS A 93 5.33 -8.87 35.97
N PRO A 94 5.23 -10.18 36.29
CA PRO A 94 4.17 -11.06 35.77
C PRO A 94 2.75 -10.66 36.16
N THR A 95 2.60 -9.98 37.29
CA THR A 95 1.31 -9.55 37.85
C THR A 95 0.86 -8.18 37.36
N THR A 96 1.70 -7.47 36.63
CA THR A 96 1.46 -6.06 36.26
C THR A 96 0.97 -5.96 34.83
N SER A 97 -0.03 -5.10 34.59
CA SER A 97 -0.46 -4.81 33.23
C SER A 97 0.65 -4.08 32.46
N VAL A 98 1.18 -4.73 31.43
CA VAL A 98 2.14 -4.15 30.47
C VAL A 98 1.41 -3.87 29.16
N LYS A 99 1.62 -2.71 28.54
CA LYS A 99 1.06 -2.36 27.22
C LYS A 99 2.12 -1.63 26.40
N MET A 100 2.35 -2.03 25.16
CA MET A 100 3.24 -1.32 24.25
C MET A 100 2.42 -0.50 23.26
N VAL A 101 2.84 0.72 22.98
CA VAL A 101 2.17 1.56 22.01
C VAL A 101 3.15 2.26 21.09
N PHE A 102 2.94 2.10 19.79
CA PHE A 102 3.67 2.85 18.78
C PHE A 102 3.08 4.26 18.65
N LEU A 103 3.94 5.27 18.79
CA LEU A 103 3.55 6.67 18.78
C LEU A 103 3.66 7.26 17.38
N GLU A 104 2.63 7.98 16.94
CA GLU A 104 2.76 8.90 15.82
C GLU A 104 3.37 10.21 16.35
N ASP A 105 4.69 10.35 16.31
CA ASP A 105 5.32 11.62 16.69
C ASP A 105 5.08 12.66 15.58
N LYS A 106 4.17 13.59 15.87
CA LYS A 106 3.81 14.70 14.97
C LYS A 106 4.91 15.77 14.89
N ASN A 107 5.90 15.74 15.79
CA ASN A 107 7.00 16.68 15.88
C ASN A 107 8.32 16.11 15.32
N LEU A 108 8.36 14.85 14.89
CA LEU A 108 9.50 14.31 14.14
C LEU A 108 9.60 15.04 12.79
N ASP A 109 10.60 15.92 12.67
CA ASP A 109 10.94 16.54 11.41
C ASP A 109 11.52 15.50 10.43
N MET A 110 10.65 14.90 9.63
CA MET A 110 11.02 13.95 8.56
C MET A 110 11.89 14.57 7.46
N ARG A 111 12.15 15.90 7.48
CA ARG A 111 13.09 16.55 6.55
C ARG A 111 14.55 16.28 6.89
N ARG A 112 14.82 15.72 8.08
CA ARG A 112 16.12 15.17 8.43
C ARG A 112 16.09 13.68 8.17
N TYR A 113 17.13 13.15 7.52
CA TYR A 113 17.37 11.70 7.39
C TYR A 113 17.72 11.08 8.75
N ASN A 114 16.88 11.27 9.76
CA ASN A 114 17.08 10.69 11.07
C ASN A 114 16.48 9.28 11.04
N ALA A 115 17.35 8.26 10.98
CA ALA A 115 16.93 6.94 11.40
C ALA A 115 16.50 7.03 12.88
N PRO A 116 15.44 6.33 13.32
CA PRO A 116 15.14 6.24 14.74
C PRO A 116 16.38 5.74 15.47
N THR A 117 16.84 6.49 16.47
CA THR A 117 18.09 6.19 17.18
C THR A 117 17.85 5.44 18.49
N LEU A 118 16.63 5.49 19.03
CA LEU A 118 16.25 4.83 20.27
C LEU A 118 14.86 4.18 20.17
N CYS A 119 14.67 3.02 20.80
CA CYS A 119 13.38 2.30 20.85
C CYS A 119 12.25 3.17 21.43
N THR A 120 12.59 4.03 22.39
CA THR A 120 11.68 4.97 23.06
C THR A 120 11.11 6.06 22.13
N GLU A 121 11.75 6.30 20.98
CA GLU A 121 11.25 7.22 19.95
C GLU A 121 10.16 6.56 19.09
N VAL A 122 10.11 5.23 19.03
CA VAL A 122 9.21 4.46 18.17
C VAL A 122 8.04 3.86 18.97
N ALA A 123 8.32 3.35 20.18
CA ALA A 123 7.31 2.77 21.06
C ALA A 123 7.46 3.24 22.51
N ALA A 124 6.33 3.47 23.17
CA ALA A 124 6.27 3.65 24.61
C ALA A 124 5.64 2.42 25.26
N ILE A 125 6.29 1.89 26.31
CA ILE A 125 5.78 0.75 27.09
C ILE A 125 5.28 1.25 28.43
N PHE A 126 4.01 0.98 28.73
CA PHE A 126 3.33 1.34 29.97
C PHE A 126 3.28 0.14 30.91
N VAL A 127 3.57 0.36 32.20
CA VAL A 127 3.56 -0.66 33.26
C VAL A 127 2.72 -0.14 34.43
N GLY A 128 1.60 -0.79 34.75
CA GLY A 128 0.78 -0.49 35.94
C GLY A 128 -0.73 -0.65 35.75
N ASP A 129 -1.46 -0.84 36.85
CA ASP A 129 -2.93 -1.03 36.87
C ASP A 129 -3.71 0.23 36.42
N ASN A 130 -3.11 1.41 36.62
CA ASN A 130 -3.63 2.72 36.20
C ASN A 130 -2.99 3.22 34.89
N GLY A 131 -2.14 2.41 34.25
CA GLY A 131 -1.38 2.74 33.04
C GLY A 131 -2.23 2.69 31.78
N GLU A 132 -3.39 3.33 31.76
CA GLU A 132 -4.15 3.48 30.53
C GLU A 132 -3.33 4.30 29.53
N PRO A 133 -3.02 3.72 28.35
CA PRO A 133 -2.40 4.51 27.30
C PRO A 133 -3.35 5.68 26.94
N PRO A 134 -2.83 6.88 26.69
CA PRO A 134 -3.63 8.04 26.30
C PRO A 134 -4.67 7.70 25.22
N ALA A 135 -5.88 8.25 25.31
CA ALA A 135 -7.03 7.89 24.47
C ALA A 135 -6.82 8.06 22.94
N ASN A 136 -5.82 8.83 22.51
CA ASN A 136 -5.49 9.09 21.10
C ASN A 136 -4.24 8.34 20.67
N ARG A 137 -4.32 7.01 20.48
CA ARG A 137 -3.19 6.24 19.93
C ARG A 137 -3.62 5.27 18.84
N ASP A 138 -2.78 5.14 17.83
CA ASP A 138 -3.10 4.45 16.58
C ASP A 138 -2.81 2.94 16.59
N ILE A 139 -1.82 2.46 17.37
CA ILE A 139 -1.42 1.04 17.40
C ILE A 139 -0.99 0.62 18.81
N CYS A 140 -1.83 -0.14 19.52
CA CYS A 140 -1.54 -0.69 20.85
C CYS A 140 -1.33 -2.21 20.79
N VAL A 141 -0.29 -2.69 21.44
CA VAL A 141 0.05 -4.11 21.55
C VAL A 141 -0.10 -4.54 23.01
N TYR A 142 -0.85 -5.63 23.21
CA TYR A 142 -1.06 -6.24 24.53
C TYR A 142 -0.24 -7.52 24.66
N PRO A 143 0.21 -7.91 25.88
CA PRO A 143 0.94 -9.14 26.10
C PRO A 143 0.12 -10.35 25.68
N VAL A 144 -1.10 -10.42 26.22
CA VAL A 144 -2.10 -11.46 25.93
C VAL A 144 -3.38 -10.75 25.53
N GLY A 145 -4.04 -11.22 24.48
CA GLY A 145 -5.31 -10.69 24.02
C GLY A 145 -5.97 -11.60 23.00
N ASN A 146 -7.29 -11.52 22.89
CA ASN A 146 -8.05 -12.36 21.96
C ASN A 146 -8.26 -11.70 20.58
N THR A 147 -7.80 -10.46 20.39
CA THR A 147 -8.07 -9.68 19.16
C THR A 147 -6.84 -8.95 18.66
N CYS A 148 -6.48 -9.17 17.39
CA CYS A 148 -5.52 -8.33 16.68
C CYS A 148 -6.06 -6.90 16.53
N GLN A 149 -5.19 -5.90 16.65
CA GLN A 149 -5.55 -4.51 16.37
C GLN A 149 -5.34 -4.17 14.90
N SER A 150 -6.23 -3.37 14.32
CA SER A 150 -6.07 -2.86 12.96
C SER A 150 -5.11 -1.69 12.94
N ILE A 151 -4.10 -1.74 12.08
CA ILE A 151 -3.28 -0.58 11.78
C ILE A 151 -4.00 0.26 10.72
N SER A 152 -4.12 1.56 10.96
CA SER A 152 -4.60 2.48 9.93
C SER A 152 -3.62 2.52 8.75
N PRO A 153 -4.07 2.39 7.49
CA PRO A 153 -3.23 2.60 6.32
C PRO A 153 -2.60 4.00 6.24
N LEU A 154 -3.11 4.96 7.02
CA LEU A 154 -2.60 6.33 7.12
C LEU A 154 -1.50 6.48 8.17
N ASN A 155 -1.29 5.47 9.02
CA ASN A 155 -0.29 5.52 10.08
C ASN A 155 1.13 5.31 9.54
N GLN A 156 2.07 6.13 10.02
CA GLN A 156 3.46 6.12 9.56
C GLN A 156 4.24 4.83 9.86
N CYS A 157 3.80 4.04 10.83
CA CYS A 157 4.41 2.75 11.16
C CYS A 157 3.89 1.62 10.24
N CYS A 158 2.84 1.87 9.45
CA CYS A 158 2.19 0.82 8.67
C CYS A 158 3.15 0.11 7.69
N ASP A 159 3.95 0.86 6.91
CA ASP A 159 4.89 0.25 5.97
C ASP A 159 6.08 -0.43 6.66
N PRO A 160 6.81 0.20 7.61
CA PRO A 160 7.95 -0.45 8.25
C PRO A 160 7.56 -1.68 9.09
N MET A 161 6.38 -1.69 9.73
CA MET A 161 5.88 -2.88 10.43
C MET A 161 5.44 -3.99 9.48
N THR A 162 5.01 -3.64 8.26
CA THR A 162 4.57 -4.62 7.25
C THR A 162 5.73 -5.19 6.44
N TYR A 163 6.76 -4.38 6.20
CA TYR A 163 7.92 -4.74 5.38
C TYR A 163 9.25 -4.51 6.12
N PRO A 164 9.54 -5.22 7.23
CA PRO A 164 10.77 -5.00 8.00
C PRO A 164 12.06 -5.14 7.18
N LEU A 165 12.07 -5.96 6.13
CA LEU A 165 13.24 -6.11 5.25
C LEU A 165 13.44 -4.92 4.29
N LEU A 166 12.38 -4.19 3.95
CA LEU A 166 12.48 -2.97 3.13
C LEU A 166 12.81 -1.74 3.98
N PHE A 167 12.53 -1.81 5.29
CA PHE A 167 12.69 -0.75 6.27
C PHE A 167 13.35 -1.30 7.54
N PRO A 168 14.60 -1.80 7.46
CA PRO A 168 15.22 -2.52 8.56
C PRO A 168 15.41 -1.66 9.81
N ARG A 169 15.55 -0.34 9.65
CA ARG A 169 15.66 0.63 10.76
C ARG A 169 14.31 1.22 11.17
N GLY A 170 13.22 0.76 10.58
CA GLY A 170 11.87 1.22 10.91
C GLY A 170 11.56 2.64 10.44
N GLU A 171 12.12 3.07 9.30
CA GLU A 171 11.89 4.43 8.78
C GLU A 171 10.40 4.69 8.56
N CYS A 172 9.91 5.79 9.12
CA CYS A 172 8.50 6.17 9.04
C CYS A 172 8.04 6.32 7.58
N SER A 173 6.83 5.84 7.30
CA SER A 173 6.16 6.03 6.02
C SER A 173 5.50 7.41 5.93
N TRP A 174 4.78 7.64 4.83
CA TRP A 174 3.93 8.83 4.70
C TRP A 174 2.97 8.98 5.89
N ASN A 175 2.77 10.23 6.33
CA ASN A 175 1.76 10.63 7.30
C ASN A 175 1.04 11.90 6.84
N THR A 176 -0.09 12.21 7.48
CA THR A 176 -0.95 13.35 7.11
C THR A 176 -0.34 14.72 7.40
N GLY A 177 0.68 14.77 8.25
CA GLY A 177 1.42 15.98 8.62
C GLY A 177 2.60 16.29 7.69
N MET A 178 2.93 15.44 6.73
CA MET A 178 4.09 15.63 5.85
C MET A 178 3.91 16.87 4.94
N GLU A 179 4.84 17.82 5.00
CA GLU A 179 4.78 19.07 4.24
C GLU A 179 5.86 19.17 3.16
N HIS A 180 5.55 19.84 2.05
CA HIS A 180 6.53 20.18 1.02
C HIS A 180 7.66 21.05 1.59
N VAL A 181 8.84 21.05 0.94
CA VAL A 181 9.88 22.06 1.19
C VAL A 181 9.35 23.45 0.85
N GLU A 182 9.80 24.50 1.55
CA GLU A 182 9.25 25.85 1.43
C GLU A 182 9.17 26.35 -0.02
N GLU A 183 10.21 26.09 -0.81
CA GLU A 183 10.30 26.44 -2.23
C GLU A 183 9.21 25.81 -3.11
N ARG A 184 8.67 24.66 -2.70
CA ARG A 184 7.62 23.92 -3.42
C ARG A 184 6.24 24.09 -2.79
N ARG A 185 6.13 24.79 -1.66
CA ARG A 185 4.83 25.09 -1.04
C ARG A 185 4.11 26.14 -1.85
N THR A 186 2.82 25.96 -2.03
CA THR A 186 1.92 27.03 -2.47
C THR A 186 0.84 27.22 -1.41
N ALA A 187 0.13 28.36 -1.46
CA ALA A 187 -0.98 28.64 -0.55
C ALA A 187 -2.07 27.52 -0.54
N LYS A 188 -2.16 26.72 -1.61
CA LYS A 188 -3.11 25.61 -1.74
C LYS A 188 -2.49 24.21 -1.55
N LEU A 189 -1.17 24.07 -1.74
CA LEU A 189 -0.44 22.80 -1.64
C LEU A 189 0.72 22.96 -0.65
N THR A 190 0.41 22.78 0.62
CA THR A 190 1.40 22.76 1.70
C THR A 190 1.84 21.34 2.05
N ARG A 191 0.96 20.36 1.89
CA ARG A 191 1.17 18.95 2.29
C ARG A 191 1.54 18.05 1.12
N VAL A 192 2.44 17.11 1.39
CA VAL A 192 2.80 16.03 0.47
C VAL A 192 1.66 15.02 0.47
N THR A 193 1.12 14.70 -0.71
CA THR A 193 0.11 13.66 -0.86
C THR A 193 0.73 12.26 -0.79
N GLN A 194 -0.06 11.26 -0.39
CA GLN A 194 0.41 9.87 -0.32
C GLN A 194 0.93 9.36 -1.68
N LEU A 195 0.29 9.78 -2.79
CA LEU A 195 0.74 9.47 -4.15
C LEU A 195 2.11 10.09 -4.46
N GLN A 196 2.32 11.36 -4.11
CA GLN A 196 3.62 12.03 -4.32
C GLN A 196 4.73 11.35 -3.51
N TYR A 197 4.45 10.94 -2.28
CA TYR A 197 5.41 10.22 -1.44
C TYR A 197 5.81 8.88 -2.08
N TYR A 198 4.85 8.05 -2.48
CA TYR A 198 5.17 6.76 -3.10
C TYR A 198 5.84 6.93 -4.47
N ALA A 199 5.42 7.90 -5.29
CA ALA A 199 6.10 8.22 -6.55
C ALA A 199 7.56 8.63 -6.31
N TYR A 200 7.83 9.42 -5.27
CA TYR A 200 9.20 9.76 -4.86
C TYR A 200 9.97 8.53 -4.37
N ARG A 201 9.37 7.61 -3.60
CA ARG A 201 10.06 6.39 -3.14
C ARG A 201 10.39 5.44 -4.30
N LEU A 202 9.52 5.35 -5.30
CA LEU A 202 9.67 4.51 -6.50
C LEU A 202 10.50 5.17 -7.61
N SER A 203 10.99 6.40 -7.42
CA SER A 203 11.89 7.01 -8.38
C SER A 203 13.26 6.35 -8.32
N GLN A 204 13.79 5.95 -9.48
CA GLN A 204 15.15 5.42 -9.58
C GLN A 204 16.14 6.55 -9.31
N ARG A 205 17.17 6.25 -8.52
CA ARG A 205 18.27 7.16 -8.17
C ARG A 205 19.58 6.43 -8.38
N ASN A 206 20.68 7.18 -8.44
CA ASN A 206 22.01 6.60 -8.48
C ASN A 206 22.29 5.84 -7.18
N GLY A 207 22.86 4.65 -7.29
CA GLY A 207 23.24 3.80 -6.17
C GLY A 207 22.24 2.68 -5.86
N PHE A 208 22.58 1.87 -4.86
CA PHE A 208 21.80 0.70 -4.49
C PHE A 208 20.46 1.11 -3.87
N SER A 209 19.37 0.52 -4.36
CA SER A 209 18.03 0.71 -3.81
C SER A 209 17.48 -0.63 -3.33
N ILE A 210 17.27 -0.77 -2.01
CA ILE A 210 16.66 -1.96 -1.41
C ILE A 210 15.32 -2.26 -2.08
N LEU A 211 14.47 -1.23 -2.28
CA LEU A 211 13.16 -1.38 -2.90
C LEU A 211 13.25 -2.05 -4.28
N HIS A 212 14.01 -1.48 -5.21
CA HIS A 212 14.07 -1.98 -6.59
C HIS A 212 14.79 -3.33 -6.72
N ASN A 213 15.57 -3.74 -5.71
CA ASN A 213 16.29 -5.02 -5.69
C ASN A 213 15.58 -6.12 -4.88
N SER A 214 14.34 -5.88 -4.43
CA SER A 214 13.59 -6.83 -3.59
C SER A 214 12.63 -7.75 -4.36
N GLY A 215 12.66 -7.73 -5.70
CA GLY A 215 11.91 -8.64 -6.56
C GLY A 215 10.41 -8.74 -6.26
N LYS A 216 9.91 -9.94 -5.98
CA LYS A 216 8.49 -10.16 -5.62
C LYS A 216 8.00 -9.32 -4.44
N LEU A 217 8.86 -9.03 -3.46
CA LEU A 217 8.52 -8.17 -2.33
C LEU A 217 8.30 -6.71 -2.78
N PHE A 218 9.04 -6.26 -3.79
CA PHE A 218 8.86 -4.96 -4.42
C PHE A 218 7.50 -4.86 -5.13
N GLN A 219 7.10 -5.90 -5.87
CA GLN A 219 5.76 -5.96 -6.48
C GLN A 219 4.67 -5.83 -5.43
N GLN A 220 4.77 -6.59 -4.34
CA GLN A 220 3.82 -6.52 -3.23
C GLN A 220 3.78 -5.11 -2.60
N TYR A 221 4.94 -4.47 -2.43
CA TYR A 221 5.02 -3.11 -1.90
C TYR A 221 4.34 -2.09 -2.80
N ILE A 222 4.55 -2.15 -4.13
CA ILE A 222 3.90 -1.24 -5.09
C ILE A 222 2.38 -1.41 -5.06
N VAL A 223 1.88 -2.64 -5.16
CA VAL A 223 0.43 -2.88 -5.21
C VAL A 223 -0.22 -2.47 -3.89
N ASN A 224 0.40 -2.77 -2.75
CA ASN A 224 -0.10 -2.29 -1.47
C ASN A 224 -0.08 -0.76 -1.37
N SER A 225 0.98 -0.09 -1.82
CA SER A 225 1.08 1.38 -1.83
C SER A 225 -0.04 2.02 -2.67
N TYR A 226 -0.38 1.42 -3.81
CA TYR A 226 -1.50 1.84 -4.64
C TYR A 226 -2.84 1.66 -3.91
N VAL A 227 -3.09 0.48 -3.33
CA VAL A 227 -4.33 0.21 -2.58
C VAL A 227 -4.48 1.14 -1.37
N LYS A 228 -3.39 1.44 -0.66
CA LYS A 228 -3.40 2.43 0.43
C LYS A 228 -3.81 3.80 -0.08
N THR A 229 -3.22 4.25 -1.19
CA THR A 229 -3.52 5.55 -1.81
C THR A 229 -4.98 5.65 -2.24
N GLU A 230 -5.50 4.64 -2.94
CA GLU A 230 -6.91 4.60 -3.36
C GLU A 230 -7.86 4.46 -2.17
N GLY A 231 -7.50 3.66 -1.16
CA GLY A 231 -8.24 3.54 0.09
C GLY A 231 -8.38 4.88 0.81
N SER A 232 -7.29 5.66 0.87
CA SER A 232 -7.29 7.02 1.44
C SER A 232 -8.22 7.96 0.66
N ARG A 233 -8.19 7.93 -0.68
CA ARG A 233 -9.09 8.72 -1.54
C ARG A 233 -10.55 8.34 -1.33
N LEU A 234 -10.85 7.04 -1.27
CA LEU A 234 -12.19 6.53 -1.00
C LEU A 234 -12.68 6.92 0.40
N ASN A 235 -11.80 6.89 1.40
CA ASN A 235 -12.14 7.31 2.75
C ASN A 235 -12.46 8.81 2.81
N PHE A 236 -11.68 9.64 2.11
CA PHE A 236 -11.98 11.06 1.97
C PHE A 236 -13.36 11.27 1.32
N LEU A 237 -13.65 10.60 0.20
CA LEU A 237 -14.95 10.70 -0.46
C LEU A 237 -16.09 10.30 0.48
N ARG A 238 -15.92 9.20 1.24
CA ARG A 238 -16.90 8.73 2.23
C ARG A 238 -17.18 9.75 3.33
N GLN A 239 -16.15 10.45 3.81
CA GLN A 239 -16.27 11.39 4.92
C GLN A 239 -16.79 12.77 4.48
N ASN A 240 -16.57 13.17 3.23
CA ASN A 240 -16.86 14.53 2.73
C ASN A 240 -18.03 14.51 1.72
N GLN A 241 -19.03 13.65 1.91
CA GLN A 241 -20.17 13.53 0.99
C GLN A 241 -21.02 14.82 0.91
N GLU A 242 -21.14 15.57 2.01
CA GLU A 242 -21.92 16.82 2.06
C GLU A 242 -21.26 17.91 1.21
N ASP A 243 -19.95 18.10 1.35
CA ASP A 243 -19.17 19.11 0.61
C ASP A 243 -19.10 18.85 -0.90
N LEU A 244 -19.27 17.59 -1.32
CA LEU A 244 -19.29 17.19 -2.73
C LEU A 244 -20.59 17.59 -3.46
N ARG A 245 -21.44 18.42 -2.83
CA ARG A 245 -22.74 18.90 -3.34
C ARG A 245 -23.62 17.75 -3.81
N ILE A 246 -23.69 16.70 -3.00
CA ILE A 246 -24.47 15.50 -3.30
C ILE A 246 -25.98 15.73 -3.15
N GLU A 247 -26.39 16.88 -2.60
CA GLU A 247 -27.79 17.30 -2.46
C GLU A 247 -28.58 17.27 -3.79
N LEU A 248 -27.92 17.45 -4.94
CA LEU A 248 -28.56 17.32 -6.26
C LEU A 248 -29.02 15.89 -6.60
N TYR A 249 -28.57 14.89 -5.84
CA TYR A 249 -28.88 13.46 -6.05
C TYR A 249 -29.92 12.92 -5.06
N ARG A 250 -30.55 13.79 -4.26
CA ARG A 250 -31.59 13.42 -3.29
C ARG A 250 -32.75 12.66 -3.93
N GLY A 251 -33.18 13.04 -5.13
CA GLY A 251 -34.22 12.31 -5.87
C GLY A 251 -33.80 10.89 -6.31
N LEU A 252 -32.51 10.65 -6.57
CA LEU A 252 -32.00 9.30 -6.87
C LEU A 252 -31.88 8.46 -5.59
N LEU A 253 -31.47 9.09 -4.48
CA LEU A 253 -31.42 8.49 -3.16
C LEU A 253 -32.83 8.04 -2.72
N ASP A 254 -33.81 8.93 -2.79
CA ASP A 254 -35.21 8.66 -2.42
C ASP A 254 -35.79 7.50 -3.26
N ALA A 255 -35.51 7.47 -4.57
CA ALA A 255 -35.96 6.39 -5.44
C ALA A 255 -35.32 5.03 -5.10
N LEU A 256 -34.03 5.02 -4.73
CA LEU A 256 -33.31 3.81 -4.34
C LEU A 256 -33.73 3.32 -2.95
N GLU A 257 -33.96 4.23 -1.99
CA GLU A 257 -34.48 3.90 -0.67
C GLU A 257 -35.91 3.35 -0.74
N CYS A 258 -36.80 3.97 -1.52
CA CYS A 258 -38.14 3.44 -1.79
C CYS A 258 -38.09 2.03 -2.36
N ARG A 259 -37.19 1.78 -3.33
CA ARG A 259 -37.03 0.44 -3.91
C ARG A 259 -36.49 -0.57 -2.89
N ALA A 260 -35.47 -0.21 -2.12
CA ALA A 260 -34.91 -1.09 -1.10
C ALA A 260 -35.93 -1.42 0.01
N HIS A 261 -36.76 -0.45 0.39
CA HIS A 261 -37.88 -0.65 1.30
C HIS A 261 -38.91 -1.63 0.71
N ASN A 262 -39.29 -1.46 -0.56
CA ASN A 262 -40.23 -2.35 -1.25
C ASN A 262 -39.69 -3.77 -1.42
N GLU A 263 -38.37 -3.94 -1.55
CA GLU A 263 -37.71 -5.24 -1.74
C GLU A 263 -37.17 -5.86 -0.41
N ASN A 264 -37.46 -5.25 0.75
CA ASN A 264 -36.93 -5.65 2.07
C ASN A 264 -35.39 -5.78 2.13
N ILE A 265 -34.67 -4.95 1.37
CA ILE A 265 -33.21 -4.96 1.32
C ILE A 265 -32.66 -4.00 2.37
N ARG A 266 -31.83 -4.53 3.28
CA ARG A 266 -31.13 -3.72 4.29
C ARG A 266 -30.09 -2.83 3.61
N THR A 267 -30.42 -1.56 3.41
CA THR A 267 -29.53 -0.61 2.74
C THR A 267 -28.46 -0.10 3.71
N GLY A 268 -27.18 -0.24 3.36
CA GLY A 268 -26.09 0.44 4.06
C GLY A 268 -26.09 1.94 3.72
N LYS A 269 -25.17 2.71 4.34
CA LYS A 269 -24.97 4.13 3.98
C LYS A 269 -24.54 4.22 2.51
N LEU A 270 -25.37 4.83 1.67
CA LEU A 270 -25.03 5.02 0.26
C LEU A 270 -23.89 6.04 0.15
N ILE A 271 -22.79 5.64 -0.49
CA ILE A 271 -21.67 6.52 -0.81
C ILE A 271 -21.64 6.67 -2.33
N ILE A 272 -21.78 7.90 -2.80
CA ILE A 272 -21.77 8.20 -4.22
C ILE A 272 -20.34 8.58 -4.61
N LEU A 273 -19.78 7.83 -5.56
CA LEU A 273 -18.48 8.13 -6.15
C LEU A 273 -18.65 9.09 -7.35
N PRO A 274 -17.86 10.17 -7.43
CA PRO A 274 -17.89 11.08 -8.58
C PRO A 274 -17.29 10.44 -9.83
N SER A 275 -17.60 10.96 -11.02
CA SER A 275 -17.02 10.45 -12.28
C SER A 275 -15.52 10.70 -12.42
N SER A 276 -14.96 11.60 -11.60
CA SER A 276 -13.51 11.81 -11.48
C SER A 276 -12.79 10.66 -10.75
N PHE A 277 -13.52 9.78 -10.07
CA PHE A 277 -12.95 8.57 -9.48
C PHE A 277 -12.93 7.45 -10.52
N GLN A 278 -11.73 7.08 -10.97
CA GLN A 278 -11.52 6.04 -11.98
C GLN A 278 -12.13 4.70 -11.53
N GLY A 279 -12.81 4.01 -12.44
CA GLY A 279 -13.50 2.75 -12.15
C GLY A 279 -14.83 2.90 -11.38
N SER A 280 -15.24 4.11 -10.99
CA SER A 280 -16.59 4.32 -10.45
C SER A 280 -17.66 4.04 -11.53
N PRO A 281 -18.90 3.65 -11.15
CA PRO A 281 -20.00 3.48 -12.10
C PRO A 281 -20.23 4.72 -12.97
N ARG A 282 -20.08 5.93 -12.39
CA ARG A 282 -20.24 7.19 -13.13
C ARG A 282 -19.08 7.45 -14.09
N HIS A 283 -17.85 7.12 -13.70
CA HIS A 283 -16.71 7.20 -14.60
C HIS A 283 -16.91 6.30 -15.83
N MET A 284 -17.34 5.05 -15.61
CA MET A 284 -17.65 4.12 -16.70
C MET A 284 -18.79 4.61 -17.58
N GLN A 285 -19.87 5.12 -16.98
CA GLN A 285 -21.01 5.67 -17.73
C GLN A 285 -20.62 6.90 -18.54
N GLN A 286 -19.80 7.80 -17.98
CA GLN A 286 -19.29 8.98 -18.68
C GLN A 286 -18.43 8.57 -19.88
N ASN A 287 -17.45 7.68 -19.69
CA ASN A 287 -16.61 7.19 -20.78
C ASN A 287 -17.44 6.54 -21.91
N TYR A 288 -18.48 5.78 -21.55
CA TYR A 288 -19.40 5.20 -22.52
C TYR A 288 -20.19 6.28 -23.27
N GLN A 289 -20.74 7.27 -22.57
CA GLN A 289 -21.47 8.38 -23.20
C GLN A 289 -20.58 9.20 -24.13
N ASP A 290 -19.34 9.48 -23.73
CA ASP A 290 -18.36 10.19 -24.54
C ASP A 290 -18.03 9.40 -25.83
N ALA A 291 -17.85 8.08 -25.71
CA ALA A 291 -17.67 7.19 -26.86
C ALA A 291 -18.88 7.19 -27.80
N MET A 292 -20.10 7.11 -27.26
CA MET A 292 -21.33 7.14 -28.06
C MET A 292 -21.55 8.51 -28.72
N ALA A 293 -21.19 9.60 -28.05
CA ALA A 293 -21.25 10.95 -28.61
C ALA A 293 -20.27 11.11 -29.78
N MET A 294 -19.07 10.55 -29.66
CA MET A 294 -18.10 10.50 -30.76
C MET A 294 -18.63 9.69 -31.95
N VAL A 295 -19.19 8.51 -31.71
CA VAL A 295 -19.79 7.68 -32.77
C VAL A 295 -20.96 8.39 -33.45
N ARG A 296 -21.79 9.08 -32.69
CA ARG A 296 -22.90 9.87 -33.25
C ARG A 296 -22.43 11.02 -34.13
N LYS A 297 -21.31 11.67 -33.78
CA LYS A 297 -20.79 12.84 -34.51
C LYS A 297 -19.95 12.45 -35.72
N PHE A 298 -19.09 11.45 -35.60
CA PHE A 298 -18.09 11.09 -36.60
C PHE A 298 -18.37 9.76 -37.32
N GLY A 299 -19.37 9.01 -36.87
CA GLY A 299 -19.68 7.67 -37.41
C GLY A 299 -18.98 6.56 -36.63
N LYS A 300 -19.13 5.32 -37.13
CA LYS A 300 -18.48 4.13 -36.55
C LYS A 300 -16.94 4.22 -36.66
N PRO A 301 -16.18 3.63 -35.73
CA PRO A 301 -14.72 3.61 -35.83
C PRO A 301 -14.25 2.79 -37.04
N ASP A 302 -13.23 3.29 -37.73
CA ASP A 302 -12.60 2.60 -38.86
C ASP A 302 -11.52 1.59 -38.41
N LEU A 303 -10.86 1.87 -37.29
CA LEU A 303 -9.77 1.06 -36.73
C LEU A 303 -10.04 0.68 -35.29
N PHE A 304 -9.70 -0.57 -34.95
CA PHE A 304 -9.62 -1.07 -33.59
C PHE A 304 -8.21 -1.63 -33.37
N LEU A 305 -7.44 -1.00 -32.48
CA LEU A 305 -6.03 -1.32 -32.25
C LEU A 305 -5.82 -1.81 -30.83
N THR A 306 -5.11 -2.92 -30.69
CA THR A 306 -4.64 -3.44 -29.41
C THR A 306 -3.12 -3.31 -29.38
N PHE A 307 -2.60 -2.67 -28.34
CA PHE A 307 -1.16 -2.56 -28.10
C PHE A 307 -0.80 -3.25 -26.79
N THR A 308 -0.09 -4.36 -26.89
CA THR A 308 0.25 -5.21 -25.74
C THR A 308 1.73 -5.06 -25.39
N CYS A 309 2.03 -4.87 -24.11
CA CYS A 309 3.40 -4.85 -23.63
C CYS A 309 4.07 -6.22 -23.81
N ASN A 310 5.30 -6.24 -24.32
CA ASN A 310 6.13 -7.44 -24.38
C ASN A 310 7.30 -7.31 -23.40
N PRO A 311 7.38 -8.14 -22.34
CA PRO A 311 8.50 -8.14 -21.39
C PRO A 311 9.86 -8.41 -22.03
N SER A 312 9.89 -9.03 -23.22
CA SER A 312 11.11 -9.34 -23.97
C SER A 312 11.61 -8.20 -24.87
N TRP A 313 11.02 -7.00 -24.79
CA TRP A 313 11.55 -5.83 -25.48
C TRP A 313 12.98 -5.52 -25.04
N SER A 314 13.85 -5.20 -26.00
CA SER A 314 15.27 -4.97 -25.74
C SER A 314 15.49 -3.79 -24.79
N GLU A 315 14.65 -2.76 -24.82
CA GLU A 315 14.73 -1.63 -23.89
C GLU A 315 14.49 -2.04 -22.44
N ILE A 316 13.63 -3.05 -22.21
CA ILE A 316 13.38 -3.61 -20.88
C ILE A 316 14.60 -4.45 -20.46
N LEU A 317 15.02 -5.40 -21.32
CA LEU A 317 16.12 -6.32 -21.03
C LEU A 317 17.44 -5.58 -20.79
N ASN A 318 17.75 -4.56 -21.59
CA ASN A 318 18.95 -3.73 -21.45
C ASN A 318 18.94 -2.87 -20.19
N SER A 319 17.76 -2.65 -19.57
CA SER A 319 17.61 -1.88 -18.33
C SER A 319 17.68 -2.75 -17.07
N MET A 320 17.77 -4.08 -17.21
CA MET A 320 17.91 -4.98 -16.06
C MET A 320 19.36 -4.96 -15.55
N GLU A 321 19.51 -4.98 -14.23
CA GLU A 321 20.82 -5.02 -13.57
C GLU A 321 21.00 -6.36 -12.84
N GLY A 322 22.16 -6.99 -12.98
CA GLY A 322 22.48 -8.25 -12.29
C GLY A 322 21.54 -9.39 -12.66
N GLU A 323 20.96 -10.04 -11.65
CA GLU A 323 20.05 -11.20 -11.79
C GLU A 323 18.56 -10.79 -11.82
N GLN A 324 18.23 -9.52 -12.06
CA GLN A 324 16.84 -9.07 -12.14
C GLN A 324 16.13 -9.63 -13.36
N HIS A 325 14.89 -10.08 -13.18
CA HIS A 325 14.00 -10.41 -14.28
C HIS A 325 13.00 -9.28 -14.55
N PRO A 326 12.44 -9.17 -15.77
CA PRO A 326 11.42 -8.15 -16.07
C PRO A 326 10.25 -8.14 -15.07
N GLU A 327 9.82 -9.32 -14.61
CA GLU A 327 8.75 -9.44 -13.61
C GLU A 327 9.09 -8.75 -12.28
N ASP A 328 10.37 -8.66 -11.91
CA ASP A 328 10.82 -7.99 -10.68
C ASP A 328 10.77 -6.46 -10.79
N ARG A 329 10.68 -5.91 -12.01
CA ARG A 329 10.79 -4.47 -12.30
C ARG A 329 9.57 -3.94 -13.05
N PRO A 330 8.36 -3.98 -12.45
CA PRO A 330 7.16 -3.43 -13.06
C PRO A 330 7.27 -1.92 -13.35
N ASP A 331 8.10 -1.20 -12.59
CA ASP A 331 8.40 0.21 -12.83
C ASP A 331 9.08 0.47 -14.19
N ILE A 332 9.97 -0.43 -14.63
CA ILE A 332 10.62 -0.34 -15.95
C ILE A 332 9.64 -0.75 -17.04
N ILE A 333 8.92 -1.86 -16.86
CA ILE A 333 7.94 -2.36 -17.84
C ILE A 333 6.93 -1.25 -18.19
N VAL A 334 6.32 -0.63 -17.19
CA VAL A 334 5.30 0.41 -17.39
C VAL A 334 5.91 1.66 -18.05
N ARG A 335 7.15 2.03 -17.72
CA ARG A 335 7.83 3.16 -18.38
C ARG A 335 8.08 2.88 -19.86
N VAL A 336 8.63 1.72 -20.21
CA VAL A 336 8.90 1.36 -21.61
C VAL A 336 7.58 1.24 -22.40
N PHE A 337 6.56 0.61 -21.82
CA PHE A 337 5.22 0.57 -22.41
C PHE A 337 4.68 1.97 -22.70
N ASN A 338 4.74 2.88 -21.73
CA ASN A 338 4.26 4.25 -21.90
C ASN A 338 5.05 5.02 -22.98
N MET A 339 6.38 4.83 -23.05
CA MET A 339 7.19 5.44 -24.10
C MET A 339 6.78 4.93 -25.49
N LYS A 340 6.67 3.62 -25.67
CA LYS A 340 6.25 3.04 -26.96
C LYS A 340 4.81 3.37 -27.33
N LEU A 341 3.91 3.44 -26.36
CA LEU A 341 2.52 3.86 -26.58
C LEU A 341 2.47 5.31 -27.08
N LYS A 342 3.28 6.20 -26.51
CA LYS A 342 3.38 7.60 -26.97
C LYS A 342 3.91 7.69 -28.39
N GLU A 343 4.95 6.93 -28.72
CA GLU A 343 5.49 6.83 -30.07
C GLU A 343 4.40 6.38 -31.07
N LEU A 344 3.67 5.31 -30.73
CA LEU A 344 2.57 4.81 -31.55
C LEU A 344 1.48 5.86 -31.76
N LEU A 345 1.08 6.59 -30.71
CA LEU A 345 0.08 7.65 -30.82
C LEU A 345 0.60 8.82 -31.67
N GLU A 346 1.88 9.14 -31.61
CA GLU A 346 2.52 10.16 -32.44
C GLU A 346 2.54 9.76 -33.91
N ASP A 347 2.89 8.52 -34.23
CA ASP A 347 2.84 8.00 -35.60
C ASP A 347 1.43 8.02 -36.18
N ILE A 348 0.44 7.58 -35.40
CA ILE A 348 -0.97 7.54 -35.82
C ILE A 348 -1.53 8.96 -35.98
N CYS A 349 -1.36 9.82 -34.99
CA CYS A 349 -2.07 11.10 -34.92
C CYS A 349 -1.32 12.24 -35.62
N LYS A 350 0.02 12.23 -35.63
CA LYS A 350 0.83 13.31 -36.22
C LYS A 350 1.44 12.93 -37.56
N HIS A 351 2.03 11.74 -37.67
CA HIS A 351 2.62 11.28 -38.93
C HIS A 351 1.57 10.74 -39.90
N GLY A 352 0.34 10.47 -39.43
CA GLY A 352 -0.80 10.12 -40.26
C GLY A 352 -0.60 8.82 -41.01
N ILE A 353 0.06 7.82 -40.39
CA ILE A 353 0.36 6.53 -41.03
C ILE A 353 -0.89 5.78 -41.51
N PHE A 354 -2.06 6.09 -40.93
CA PHE A 354 -3.37 5.58 -41.33
C PHE A 354 -4.29 6.67 -41.91
N GLY A 355 -3.73 7.83 -42.28
CA GLY A 355 -4.48 9.02 -42.68
C GLY A 355 -4.77 9.97 -41.52
N THR A 356 -5.64 10.96 -41.76
CA THR A 356 -5.98 12.00 -40.78
C THR A 356 -6.91 11.46 -39.69
N VAL A 357 -6.51 11.56 -38.43
CA VAL A 357 -7.32 11.16 -37.28
C VAL A 357 -8.34 12.24 -36.95
N LEU A 358 -9.63 11.97 -37.19
CA LEU A 358 -10.72 12.89 -36.84
C LEU A 358 -11.04 12.87 -35.34
N ALA A 359 -11.01 11.69 -34.72
CA ALA A 359 -11.21 11.50 -33.30
C ALA A 359 -10.69 10.12 -32.86
N TYR A 360 -10.25 9.97 -31.61
CA TYR A 360 -9.82 8.69 -31.03
C TYR A 360 -10.15 8.62 -29.54
N ILE A 361 -10.34 7.40 -29.03
CA ILE A 361 -10.45 7.07 -27.61
C ILE A 361 -9.55 5.87 -27.36
N TYR A 362 -8.87 5.83 -26.22
CA TYR A 362 -8.13 4.66 -25.78
C TYR A 362 -8.27 4.48 -24.27
N VAL A 363 -8.08 3.24 -23.83
CA VAL A 363 -8.01 2.85 -22.41
C VAL A 363 -6.75 2.02 -22.23
N ILE A 364 -6.10 2.18 -21.09
CA ILE A 364 -4.96 1.35 -20.68
C ILE A 364 -5.44 0.38 -19.60
N GLU A 365 -5.17 -0.89 -19.80
CA GLU A 365 -5.44 -1.97 -18.85
C GLU A 365 -4.10 -2.54 -18.33
N PHE A 366 -4.06 -2.91 -17.04
CA PHE A 366 -2.87 -3.41 -16.35
C PHE A 366 -3.08 -4.81 -15.77
#